data_AF-A0AAE6MIY2-F1
#
_entry.id   AF-A0AAE6MIY2-F1
#
_cell.length_a   1.000
_cell.length_b   1.000
_cell.length_c   1.000
_cell.angle_alpha   90.00
_cell.angle_beta   90.00
_cell.angle_gamma   90.00
#
_symmetry.space_group_name_H-M   'P 1'
#
loop_
_entity.id
_entity.type
_entity.pdbx_description
1 polymer ?
#
loop_
_entity_poly.entity_id
_entity_poly.type
_entity_poly.pdbx_seq_one_letter_code
_entity_poly.pdbx_strand_id
1 'polypeptide(L)'
;MPRKILTVVILLMAVTLTQAQTAEDTYNKYLDFNLARLQGEQDKAMDLSRQIMQDTAKLSAKVKINFFNSLARLYEDDNQSVNAIPLYERVVAAEPDYYVAHRALGYLYLKNIPDADKPLNNPSTDAEYVKAVKKALPQLEKAQACDADDNTLALIKTLYKNIGDDAGLTGLNNRLKILKGKCEDILSD
;
A
#
# COMPACT_ATOMS: atom_id res chain seq x y z
N MET A 1 -6.88 34.59 -42.30
CA MET A 1 -6.16 33.57 -41.51
C MET A 1 -5.87 33.93 -40.04
N PRO A 2 -5.50 35.16 -39.63
CA PRO A 2 -5.05 35.41 -38.24
C PRO A 2 -6.15 35.30 -37.18
N ARG A 3 -7.41 35.62 -37.52
CA ARG A 3 -8.55 35.49 -36.59
C ARG A 3 -8.80 34.06 -36.12
N LYS A 4 -8.71 33.07 -37.02
CA LYS A 4 -8.89 31.65 -36.66
C LYS A 4 -7.75 31.14 -35.77
N ILE A 5 -6.52 31.60 -36.03
CA ILE A 5 -5.35 31.26 -35.20
C ILE A 5 -5.51 31.87 -33.79
N LEU A 6 -5.94 33.12 -33.69
CA LEU A 6 -6.18 33.78 -32.40
C LEU A 6 -7.27 33.08 -31.58
N THR A 7 -8.37 32.65 -32.21
CA THR A 7 -9.43 31.90 -31.52
C THR A 7 -8.95 30.54 -31.02
N VAL A 8 -8.16 29.81 -31.81
CA VAL A 8 -7.59 28.52 -31.41
C VAL A 8 -6.61 28.71 -30.24
N VAL A 9 -5.78 29.75 -30.27
CA VAL A 9 -4.84 30.07 -29.20
C VAL A 9 -5.55 30.44 -27.88
N ILE A 10 -6.64 31.21 -27.93
CA ILE A 10 -7.45 31.54 -26.75
C ILE A 10 -8.13 30.30 -26.18
N LEU A 11 -8.68 29.42 -27.02
CA LEU A 11 -9.33 28.18 -26.57
C LEU A 11 -8.32 27.25 -25.88
N LEU A 12 -7.13 27.10 -26.45
CA LEU A 12 -6.04 26.32 -25.86
C LEU A 12 -5.62 26.88 -24.49
N MET A 13 -5.47 28.20 -24.37
CA MET A 13 -5.15 28.84 -23.08
C MET A 13 -6.24 28.59 -22.03
N ALA A 14 -7.52 28.71 -22.40
CA ALA A 14 -8.63 28.47 -21.47
C ALA A 14 -8.67 27.00 -20.96
N VAL A 15 -8.37 26.04 -21.83
CA VAL A 15 -8.26 24.62 -21.46
C VAL A 15 -7.08 24.39 -20.50
N THR A 16 -5.93 25.01 -20.75
CA THR A 16 -4.77 24.86 -19.85
C THR A 16 -5.01 25.46 -18.46
N LEU A 17 -5.69 26.61 -18.37
CA LEU A 17 -5.99 27.27 -17.10
C LEU A 17 -6.97 26.45 -16.24
N THR A 18 -8.01 25.91 -16.86
CA THR A 18 -8.98 25.06 -16.17
C THR A 18 -8.37 23.74 -15.66
N GLN A 19 -7.48 23.12 -16.42
CA GLN A 19 -6.73 21.94 -15.95
C GLN A 19 -5.82 22.26 -14.77
N ALA A 20 -5.08 23.38 -14.82
CA ALA A 20 -4.19 23.80 -13.73
C ALA A 20 -4.95 24.06 -12.42
N GLN A 21 -6.08 24.79 -12.49
CA GLN A 21 -6.90 25.09 -11.31
C GLN A 21 -7.45 23.82 -10.65
N THR A 22 -7.94 22.87 -11.45
CA THR A 22 -8.49 21.63 -10.90
C THR A 22 -7.42 20.70 -10.30
N ALA A 23 -6.19 20.74 -10.81
CA ALA A 23 -5.06 20.02 -10.23
C ALA A 23 -4.65 20.60 -8.87
N GLU A 24 -4.59 21.93 -8.76
CA GLU A 24 -4.35 22.64 -7.50
C GLU A 24 -5.43 22.32 -6.45
N ASP A 25 -6.70 22.33 -6.83
CA ASP A 25 -7.82 21.97 -5.94
C ASP A 25 -7.69 20.53 -5.39
N THR A 26 -7.22 19.60 -6.21
CA THR A 26 -7.07 18.18 -5.79
C THR A 26 -5.87 18.02 -4.85
N TYR A 27 -4.79 18.76 -5.09
CA TYR A 27 -3.64 18.79 -4.19
C TYR A 27 -3.98 19.42 -2.84
N ASN A 28 -4.73 20.53 -2.82
CA ASN A 28 -5.17 21.16 -1.57
C ASN A 28 -6.03 20.19 -0.73
N LYS A 29 -6.94 19.43 -1.35
CA LYS A 29 -7.70 18.37 -0.67
C LYS A 29 -6.80 17.29 -0.08
N TYR A 30 -5.71 16.93 -0.78
CA TYR A 30 -4.73 15.98 -0.25
C TYR A 30 -4.03 16.52 1.01
N LEU A 31 -3.69 17.82 1.04
CA LEU A 31 -3.15 18.46 2.24
C LEU A 31 -4.17 18.46 3.39
N ASP A 32 -5.41 18.86 3.10
CA ASP A 32 -6.49 18.85 4.10
C ASP A 32 -6.77 17.44 4.63
N PHE A 33 -6.66 16.42 3.77
CA PHE A 33 -6.81 15.02 4.14
C PHE A 33 -5.73 14.59 5.14
N ASN A 34 -4.47 14.95 4.90
CA ASN A 34 -3.38 14.65 5.82
C ASN A 34 -3.54 15.40 7.15
N LEU A 35 -3.98 16.67 7.10
CA LEU A 35 -4.26 17.45 8.31
C LEU A 35 -5.38 16.81 9.14
N ALA A 36 -6.48 16.42 8.51
CA ALA A 36 -7.60 15.75 9.16
C ALA A 36 -7.16 14.44 9.84
N ARG A 37 -6.33 13.63 9.15
CA ARG A 37 -5.74 12.41 9.74
C ARG A 37 -4.88 12.70 10.96
N LEU A 38 -4.02 13.71 10.88
CA LEU A 38 -3.15 14.11 12.00
C LEU A 38 -3.96 14.61 13.20
N GLN A 39 -5.10 15.26 12.96
CA GLN A 39 -6.02 15.76 13.99
C GLN A 39 -6.98 14.69 14.52
N GLY A 40 -6.97 13.48 13.97
CA GLY A 40 -7.91 12.41 14.33
C GLY A 40 -9.33 12.65 13.84
N GLU A 41 -9.54 13.57 12.89
CA GLU A 41 -10.84 13.86 12.28
C GLU A 41 -11.19 12.81 11.22
N GLN A 42 -11.47 11.57 11.65
CA GLN A 42 -11.62 10.40 10.78
C GLN A 42 -12.70 10.56 9.71
N ASP A 43 -13.90 11.05 10.09
CA ASP A 43 -15.01 11.26 9.14
C ASP A 43 -14.62 12.24 8.03
N LYS A 44 -13.99 13.35 8.41
CA LYS A 44 -13.52 14.37 7.46
C LYS A 44 -12.41 13.83 6.57
N ALA A 45 -11.46 13.07 7.12
CA ALA A 45 -10.43 12.41 6.33
C ALA A 45 -11.06 11.44 5.32
N MET A 46 -12.10 10.69 5.70
CA MET A 46 -12.81 9.80 4.80
C MET A 46 -13.61 10.55 3.72
N ASP A 47 -14.21 11.69 4.05
CA ASP A 47 -14.89 12.55 3.08
C ASP A 47 -13.94 13.13 2.04
N LEU A 48 -12.79 13.63 2.50
CA LEU A 48 -11.75 14.16 1.63
C LEU A 48 -11.15 13.05 0.75
N SER A 49 -10.92 11.86 1.30
CA SER A 49 -10.39 10.73 0.52
C SER A 49 -11.33 10.34 -0.61
N ARG A 50 -12.64 10.30 -0.37
CA ARG A 50 -13.65 10.05 -1.41
C ARG A 50 -13.61 11.08 -2.53
N GLN A 51 -13.41 12.36 -2.18
CA GLN A 51 -13.29 13.43 -3.18
C GLN A 51 -12.01 13.30 -4.01
N ILE A 52 -10.86 13.01 -3.37
CA ILE A 52 -9.59 12.81 -4.07
C ILE A 52 -9.67 11.58 -5.00
N MET A 53 -10.32 10.51 -4.55
CA MET A 53 -10.47 9.26 -5.31
C MET A 53 -11.24 9.43 -6.63
N GLN A 54 -12.06 10.48 -6.78
CA GLN A 54 -12.76 10.79 -8.03
C GLN A 54 -11.81 11.15 -9.18
N ASP A 55 -10.64 11.72 -8.88
CA ASP A 55 -9.69 12.16 -9.90
C ASP A 55 -8.24 12.13 -9.42
N THR A 56 -7.80 10.95 -8.99
CA THR A 56 -6.40 10.75 -8.53
C THR A 56 -5.38 11.08 -9.63
N ALA A 57 -5.76 11.09 -10.91
CA ALA A 57 -4.88 11.38 -12.03
C ALA A 57 -4.28 12.80 -11.95
N LYS A 58 -4.94 13.72 -11.25
CA LYS A 58 -4.47 15.09 -10.99
C LYS A 58 -3.35 15.19 -9.97
N LEU A 59 -3.13 14.15 -9.16
CA LEU A 59 -1.99 14.10 -8.25
C LEU A 59 -0.73 13.67 -9.01
N SER A 60 0.41 14.26 -8.63
CA SER A 60 1.72 13.76 -9.07
C SER A 60 1.90 12.29 -8.65
N ALA A 61 2.79 11.57 -9.33
CA ALA A 61 2.99 10.15 -9.05
C ALA A 61 3.32 9.88 -7.58
N LYS A 62 4.27 10.62 -7.00
CA LYS A 62 4.68 10.47 -5.60
C LYS A 62 3.55 10.77 -4.61
N VAL A 63 2.89 11.93 -4.77
CA VAL A 63 1.75 12.34 -3.92
C VAL A 63 0.61 11.31 -4.00
N LYS A 64 0.35 10.75 -5.18
CA LYS A 64 -0.65 9.71 -5.38
C LYS A 64 -0.32 8.42 -4.60
N ILE A 65 0.94 7.98 -4.62
CA ILE A 65 1.37 6.81 -3.84
C ILE A 65 1.30 7.09 -2.34
N ASN A 66 1.74 8.28 -1.91
CA ASN A 66 1.61 8.74 -0.52
C ASN A 66 0.15 8.77 -0.05
N PHE A 67 -0.75 9.25 -0.91
CA PHE A 67 -2.19 9.24 -0.67
C PHE A 67 -2.73 7.82 -0.55
N PHE A 68 -2.36 6.90 -1.45
CA PHE A 68 -2.80 5.50 -1.36
C PHE A 68 -2.32 4.81 -0.08
N ASN A 69 -1.06 4.97 0.30
CA ASN A 69 -0.54 4.44 1.56
C ASN A 69 -1.31 4.99 2.77
N SER A 70 -1.55 6.29 2.76
CA SER A 70 -2.25 7.00 3.81
C SER A 70 -3.71 6.58 3.97
N LEU A 71 -4.42 6.42 2.85
CA LEU A 71 -5.80 5.96 2.82
C LEU A 71 -5.90 4.48 3.18
N ALA A 72 -4.95 3.65 2.73
CA ALA A 72 -4.88 2.24 3.12
C ALA A 72 -4.78 2.11 4.64
N ARG A 73 -3.92 2.92 5.27
CA ARG A 73 -3.80 2.95 6.73
C ARG A 73 -5.08 3.40 7.41
N LEU A 74 -5.77 4.42 6.89
CA LEU A 74 -7.05 4.86 7.44
C LEU A 74 -8.11 3.74 7.38
N TYR A 75 -8.17 2.99 6.28
CA TYR A 75 -9.05 1.82 6.17
C TYR A 75 -8.64 0.68 7.12
N GLU A 76 -7.34 0.45 7.29
CA GLU A 76 -6.82 -0.55 8.22
C GLU A 76 -7.21 -0.22 9.67
N ASP A 77 -7.04 1.02 10.10
CA ASP A 77 -7.40 1.51 11.44
C ASP A 77 -8.92 1.39 11.69
N ASP A 78 -9.75 1.51 10.64
CA ASP A 78 -11.20 1.27 10.68
C ASP A 78 -11.60 -0.20 10.45
N ASN A 79 -10.65 -1.14 10.54
CA ASN A 79 -10.86 -2.58 10.29
C ASN A 79 -11.38 -2.97 8.90
N GLN A 80 -11.34 -2.05 7.93
CA GLN A 80 -11.79 -2.27 6.55
C GLN A 80 -10.69 -2.88 5.67
N SER A 81 -10.21 -4.06 6.05
CA SER A 81 -9.07 -4.72 5.37
C SER A 81 -9.31 -4.95 3.87
N VAL A 82 -10.55 -5.20 3.45
CA VAL A 82 -10.94 -5.35 2.04
C VAL A 82 -10.64 -4.08 1.22
N ASN A 83 -10.78 -2.90 1.82
CA ASN A 83 -10.50 -1.62 1.17
C ASN A 83 -9.01 -1.24 1.26
N ALA A 84 -8.34 -1.62 2.36
CA ALA A 84 -6.92 -1.33 2.58
C ALA A 84 -5.99 -2.10 1.64
N ILE A 85 -6.21 -3.41 1.48
CA ILE A 85 -5.35 -4.31 0.69
C ILE A 85 -5.09 -3.78 -0.74
N PRO A 86 -6.10 -3.45 -1.57
CA PRO A 86 -5.85 -3.02 -2.94
C PRO A 86 -5.09 -1.69 -3.03
N LEU A 87 -5.12 -0.85 -1.99
CA LEU A 87 -4.36 0.38 -1.94
C LEU A 87 -2.89 0.12 -1.58
N TYR A 88 -2.63 -0.70 -0.55
CA TYR A 88 -1.26 -1.11 -0.26
C TYR A 88 -0.63 -1.91 -1.41
N GLU A 89 -1.40 -2.74 -2.12
CA GLU A 89 -0.94 -3.44 -3.34
C GLU A 89 -0.45 -2.46 -4.42
N ARG A 90 -1.11 -1.30 -4.59
CA ARG A 90 -0.65 -0.24 -5.49
C ARG A 90 0.62 0.43 -4.99
N VAL A 91 0.77 0.60 -3.68
CA VAL A 91 1.97 1.20 -3.08
C VAL A 91 3.18 0.30 -3.33
N VAL A 92 3.12 -0.98 -2.96
CA VAL A 92 4.26 -1.90 -3.14
C VAL A 92 4.59 -2.19 -4.61
N ALA A 93 3.62 -2.01 -5.52
CA ALA A 93 3.87 -2.10 -6.95
C ALA A 93 4.65 -0.89 -7.50
N ALA A 94 4.40 0.30 -6.95
CA ALA A 94 5.09 1.53 -7.36
C ALA A 94 6.43 1.72 -6.64
N GLU A 95 6.45 1.44 -5.33
CA GLU A 95 7.58 1.64 -4.43
C GLU A 95 7.90 0.31 -3.72
N PRO A 96 8.52 -0.66 -4.41
CA PRO A 96 8.76 -2.01 -3.89
C PRO A 96 9.78 -2.08 -2.75
N ASP A 97 10.46 -0.96 -2.46
CA ASP A 97 11.43 -0.86 -1.38
C ASP A 97 10.84 -0.26 -0.11
N TYR A 98 9.64 0.32 -0.19
CA TYR A 98 8.90 0.85 0.95
C TYR A 98 8.31 -0.27 1.83
N TYR A 99 9.08 -0.74 2.81
CA TYR A 99 8.78 -1.97 3.54
C TYR A 99 7.60 -1.85 4.51
N VAL A 100 7.19 -0.64 4.87
CA VAL A 100 6.05 -0.41 5.78
C VAL A 100 4.74 -0.90 5.15
N ALA A 101 4.54 -0.67 3.85
CA ALA A 101 3.37 -1.20 3.12
C ALA A 101 3.43 -2.73 2.97
N HIS A 102 4.63 -3.29 2.80
CA HIS A 102 4.84 -4.74 2.82
C HIS A 102 4.45 -5.34 4.19
N ARG A 103 4.84 -4.71 5.29
CA ARG A 103 4.45 -5.13 6.64
C ARG A 103 2.94 -5.18 6.77
N ALA A 104 2.25 -4.10 6.41
CA ALA A 104 0.79 -4.03 6.48
C ALA A 104 0.11 -5.13 5.64
N LEU A 105 0.52 -5.31 4.37
CA LEU A 105 -0.02 -6.38 3.51
C LEU A 105 0.18 -7.78 4.08
N GLY A 106 1.37 -8.05 4.62
CA GLY A 106 1.69 -9.35 5.21
C GLY A 106 0.70 -9.76 6.29
N TYR A 107 0.42 -8.86 7.23
CA TYR A 107 -0.57 -9.11 8.29
C TYR A 107 -2.01 -9.07 7.78
N LEU A 108 -2.35 -8.15 6.88
CA LEU A 108 -3.71 -8.04 6.34
C LEU A 108 -4.14 -9.30 5.56
N TYR A 109 -3.24 -9.94 4.82
CA TYR A 109 -3.55 -11.20 4.14
C TYR A 109 -3.84 -12.36 5.10
N LEU A 110 -3.33 -12.30 6.33
CA LEU A 110 -3.52 -13.32 7.36
C LEU A 110 -4.66 -12.98 8.33
N LYS A 111 -5.14 -11.73 8.37
CA LYS A 111 -6.09 -11.24 9.39
C LYS A 111 -7.35 -12.11 9.54
N ASN A 112 -7.85 -12.66 8.42
CA ASN A 112 -9.07 -13.48 8.40
C ASN A 112 -8.76 -14.98 8.32
N ILE A 113 -7.50 -15.39 8.42
CA ILE A 113 -7.08 -16.79 8.44
C ILE A 113 -7.00 -17.23 9.90
N PRO A 114 -7.91 -18.10 10.37
CA PRO A 114 -7.88 -18.57 11.75
C PRO A 114 -6.54 -19.24 12.07
N ASP A 115 -5.99 -18.91 13.24
CA ASP A 115 -4.79 -19.55 13.78
C ASP A 115 -3.56 -19.53 12.85
N ALA A 116 -3.46 -18.54 11.94
CA ALA A 116 -2.35 -18.42 11.00
C ALA A 116 -0.97 -18.29 11.70
N ASP A 117 -0.94 -17.78 12.92
CA ASP A 117 0.24 -17.62 13.76
C ASP A 117 0.56 -18.85 14.60
N LYS A 118 -0.33 -19.84 14.67
CA LYS A 118 -0.14 -21.07 15.45
C LYS A 118 0.43 -22.19 14.58
N PRO A 119 1.33 -23.01 15.11
CA PRO A 119 1.80 -24.19 14.40
C PRO A 119 0.66 -25.21 14.21
N LEU A 120 0.55 -25.75 13.01
CA LEU A 120 -0.36 -26.85 12.71
C LEU A 120 0.32 -28.21 12.94
N ASN A 121 -0.47 -29.23 13.29
CA ASN A 121 0.04 -30.60 13.45
C ASN A 121 0.49 -31.20 12.11
N ASN A 122 -0.21 -30.85 11.02
CA ASN A 122 0.11 -31.24 9.66
C ASN A 122 -0.01 -30.01 8.76
N PRO A 123 0.71 -29.96 7.61
CA PRO A 123 0.50 -28.93 6.62
C PRO A 123 -0.97 -28.77 6.23
N SER A 124 -1.44 -27.53 6.14
CA SER A 124 -2.79 -27.21 5.73
C SER A 124 -3.03 -27.63 4.28
N THR A 125 -4.15 -28.30 4.04
CA THR A 125 -4.66 -28.62 2.71
C THR A 125 -5.74 -27.64 2.25
N ASP A 126 -6.09 -26.67 3.09
CA ASP A 126 -7.05 -25.62 2.78
C ASP A 126 -6.46 -24.66 1.74
N ALA A 127 -7.11 -24.58 0.58
CA ALA A 127 -6.66 -23.77 -0.54
C ALA A 127 -6.68 -22.26 -0.24
N GLU A 128 -7.63 -21.77 0.56
CA GLU A 128 -7.71 -20.37 0.96
C GLU A 128 -6.61 -20.02 1.94
N TYR A 129 -6.36 -20.89 2.93
CA TYR A 129 -5.23 -20.78 3.85
C TYR A 129 -3.91 -20.70 3.06
N VAL A 130 -3.63 -21.69 2.21
CA VAL A 130 -2.38 -21.76 1.45
C VAL A 130 -2.22 -20.54 0.54
N LYS A 131 -3.29 -20.09 -0.10
CA LYS A 131 -3.27 -18.89 -0.94
C LYS A 131 -2.94 -17.63 -0.14
N ALA A 132 -3.56 -17.45 1.03
CA ALA A 132 -3.29 -16.31 1.90
C ALA A 132 -1.84 -16.30 2.41
N VAL A 133 -1.34 -17.46 2.88
CA VAL A 133 0.05 -17.59 3.32
C VAL A 133 1.04 -17.30 2.20
N LYS A 134 0.81 -17.82 0.99
CA LYS A 134 1.66 -17.54 -0.18
C LYS A 134 1.69 -16.06 -0.56
N LYS A 135 0.59 -15.33 -0.34
CA LYS A 135 0.55 -13.88 -0.51
C LYS A 135 1.30 -13.14 0.60
N ALA A 136 1.15 -13.58 1.85
CA ALA A 136 1.73 -12.93 3.02
C ALA A 136 3.26 -13.06 3.09
N LEU A 137 3.79 -14.27 2.86
CA LEU A 137 5.21 -14.60 3.00
C LEU A 137 6.17 -13.61 2.32
N PRO A 138 6.06 -13.30 1.01
CA PRO A 138 6.99 -12.35 0.38
C PRO A 138 6.91 -10.93 0.98
N GLN A 139 5.75 -10.53 1.48
CA GLN A 139 5.55 -9.22 2.10
C GLN A 139 6.19 -9.17 3.50
N LEU A 140 5.94 -10.21 4.30
CA LEU A 140 6.54 -10.35 5.64
C LEU A 140 8.06 -10.51 5.54
N GLU A 141 8.59 -11.24 4.55
CA GLU A 141 10.03 -11.35 4.34
C GLU A 141 10.68 -10.01 4.00
N LYS A 142 10.05 -9.20 3.14
CA LYS A 142 10.54 -7.85 2.83
C LYS A 142 10.57 -6.98 4.10
N ALA A 143 9.49 -6.98 4.87
CA ALA A 143 9.43 -6.26 6.14
C ALA A 143 10.51 -6.75 7.13
N GLN A 144 10.64 -8.06 7.31
CA GLN A 144 11.63 -8.69 8.19
C GLN A 144 13.07 -8.39 7.79
N ALA A 145 13.35 -8.30 6.48
CA ALA A 145 14.69 -8.00 5.98
C ALA A 145 15.11 -6.55 6.26
N CYS A 146 14.15 -5.63 6.21
CA CYS A 146 14.37 -4.20 6.40
C CYS A 146 14.34 -3.77 7.88
N ASP A 147 13.42 -4.35 8.64
CA ASP A 147 13.17 -4.02 10.04
C ASP A 147 12.86 -5.32 10.79
N ALA A 148 13.95 -5.92 11.28
CA ALA A 148 13.95 -7.26 11.85
C ALA A 148 13.18 -7.29 13.18
N ASP A 149 12.20 -8.18 13.25
CA ASP A 149 11.36 -8.40 14.43
C ASP A 149 11.25 -9.91 14.71
N ASP A 150 11.56 -10.33 15.94
CA ASP A 150 11.60 -11.75 16.29
C ASP A 150 10.22 -12.42 16.13
N ASN A 151 9.14 -11.67 16.38
CA ASN A 151 7.78 -12.18 16.22
C ASN A 151 7.45 -12.41 14.74
N THR A 152 7.79 -11.45 13.87
CA THR A 152 7.63 -11.56 12.42
C THR A 152 8.45 -12.72 11.87
N LEU A 153 9.70 -12.88 12.32
CA LEU A 153 10.54 -14.00 11.92
C LEU A 153 9.97 -15.36 12.37
N ALA A 154 9.45 -15.43 13.60
CA ALA A 154 8.79 -16.63 14.11
C ALA A 154 7.54 -16.96 13.28
N LEU A 155 6.71 -15.96 12.99
CA LEU A 155 5.53 -16.10 12.15
C LEU A 155 5.88 -16.64 10.76
N ILE A 156 6.86 -16.04 10.07
CA ILE A 156 7.31 -16.50 8.73
C ILE A 156 7.71 -17.99 8.77
N LYS A 157 8.47 -18.41 9.78
CA LYS A 157 8.88 -19.80 9.94
C LYS A 157 7.70 -20.74 10.20
N THR A 158 6.75 -20.31 11.04
CA THR A 158 5.50 -21.05 11.30
C THR A 158 4.69 -21.21 10.02
N LEU A 159 4.52 -20.13 9.24
CA LEU A 159 3.77 -20.13 7.99
C LEU A 159 4.35 -21.10 6.96
N TYR A 160 5.68 -21.11 6.78
CA TYR A 160 6.35 -22.06 5.89
C TYR A 160 6.08 -23.52 6.29
N LYS A 161 6.18 -23.83 7.58
CA LYS A 161 5.85 -25.18 8.10
C LYS A 161 4.38 -25.52 7.90
N ASN A 162 3.49 -24.58 8.18
CA ASN A 162 2.04 -24.77 8.06
C ASN A 162 1.58 -25.03 6.62
N ILE A 163 2.35 -24.63 5.60
CA ILE A 163 2.07 -24.97 4.19
C ILE A 163 2.95 -26.11 3.65
N GLY A 164 3.82 -26.70 4.49
CA GLY A 164 4.74 -27.77 4.09
C GLY A 164 5.81 -27.34 3.10
N ASP A 165 6.21 -26.07 3.10
CA ASP A 165 7.23 -25.54 2.19
C ASP A 165 8.61 -25.49 2.85
N ASP A 166 9.22 -26.68 2.98
CA ASP A 166 10.54 -26.89 3.58
C ASP A 166 11.67 -26.21 2.78
N ALA A 167 11.50 -26.13 1.45
CA ALA A 167 12.45 -25.45 0.57
C ALA A 167 12.44 -23.93 0.83
N GLY A 168 11.23 -23.36 0.95
CA GLY A 168 11.01 -21.99 1.39
C GLY A 168 11.69 -21.71 2.72
N LEU A 169 11.44 -22.54 3.75
CA LEU A 169 12.05 -22.39 5.07
C LEU A 169 13.59 -22.45 5.04
N THR A 170 14.14 -23.42 4.32
CA THR A 170 15.60 -23.60 4.21
C THR A 170 16.28 -22.41 3.52
N GLY A 171 15.61 -21.84 2.51
CA GLY A 171 16.12 -20.68 1.76
C GLY A 171 15.93 -19.32 2.45
N LEU A 172 15.19 -19.25 3.57
CA LEU A 172 14.75 -17.99 4.18
C LEU A 172 15.91 -17.03 4.49
N ASN A 173 16.95 -17.49 5.16
CA ASN A 173 18.07 -16.63 5.56
C ASN A 173 18.78 -15.99 4.35
N ASN A 174 18.89 -16.74 3.24
CA ASN A 174 19.48 -16.22 2.01
C ASN A 174 18.58 -15.14 1.38
N ARG A 175 17.27 -15.36 1.33
CA ARG A 175 16.32 -14.36 0.82
C ARG A 175 16.33 -13.08 1.65
N LEU A 176 16.27 -13.19 2.98
CA LEU A 176 16.34 -12.03 3.87
C LEU A 176 17.62 -11.21 3.68
N LYS A 177 18.77 -11.89 3.51
CA LYS A 177 20.05 -11.21 3.23
C LYS A 177 20.03 -10.42 1.91
N ILE A 178 19.41 -10.98 0.86
CA ILE A 178 19.27 -10.32 -0.44
C ILE A 178 18.32 -9.11 -0.34
N LEU A 179 17.19 -9.27 0.35
CA LEU A 179 16.15 -8.24 0.48
C LEU A 179 16.62 -7.03 1.30
N LYS A 180 17.51 -7.23 2.29
CA LYS A 180 18.02 -6.18 3.18
C LYS A 180 18.69 -5.01 2.46
N GLY A 181 19.23 -5.21 1.27
CA GLY A 181 19.89 -4.16 0.49
C GLY A 181 18.94 -3.15 -0.18
N LYS A 182 17.63 -3.29 0.00
CA LYS A 182 16.60 -2.55 -0.72
C LYS A 182 15.48 -2.15 0.23
N CYS A 183 15.67 -1.11 1.03
CA CYS A 183 14.76 -0.78 2.13
C CYS A 183 14.57 0.72 2.25
N GLU A 184 13.32 1.15 2.19
CA GLU A 184 12.86 2.52 2.44
C GLU A 184 11.76 2.48 3.51
N ASP A 185 11.84 3.37 4.50
CA ASP A 185 10.87 3.54 5.58
C ASP A 185 9.99 4.78 5.40
N ILE A 186 10.33 5.64 4.44
CA ILE A 186 9.65 6.92 4.18
C ILE A 186 9.36 7.03 2.68
N LEU A 187 8.10 7.29 2.36
CA LEU A 187 7.69 7.71 1.02
C LEU A 187 7.94 9.21 0.84
N SER A 188 8.97 9.58 0.08
CA SER A 188 9.26 10.99 -0.21
C SER A 188 8.26 11.59 -1.20
N ASP A 189 7.84 12.84 -0.96
CA ASP A 189 7.09 13.65 -1.93
C ASP A 189 7.94 14.16 -3.11
#